data_AF-A0A6A6AS15-F1
#
_entry.id   AF-A0A6A6AS15-F1
#
_cell.length_a   1.000
_cell.length_b   1.000
_cell.length_c   1.000
_cell.angle_alpha   90.00
_cell.angle_beta   90.00
_cell.angle_gamma   90.00
#
_symmetry.space_group_name_H-M   'P 1'
#
loop_
_entity.id
_entity.type
_entity.pdbx_description
1 polymer ?
#
loop_
_entity_poly.entity_id
_entity_poly.type
_entity_poly.pdbx_seq_one_letter_code
_entity_poly.pdbx_strand_id
1 'polypeptide(L)'
;MDRVFEERPPLLWEPISTEPIEVRLANMRAAIASGADPNELDGTRKPRVGRPLDYAITTLACAYHETVKTNLPIVELLLETGADPRLPGRIPIQDVSPLEGVRRWLEAFDIRGGNWASEETALKPFYESAYKAMKKVADKLDAQDAAERANDYTTEKENELNTGSSWFSWLTFW
;
A
#
# COMPACT_ATOMS: atom_id res chain seq x y z
N MET A 1 -24.19 19.23 -23.68
CA MET A 1 -23.74 18.65 -22.39
C MET A 1 -22.51 17.82 -22.71
N ASP A 2 -21.35 18.45 -22.63
CA ASP A 2 -20.08 17.75 -22.80
C ASP A 2 -19.98 16.74 -21.66
N ARG A 3 -19.89 15.45 -22.02
CA ARG A 3 -19.46 14.43 -21.07
C ARG A 3 -18.01 14.77 -20.77
N VAL A 4 -17.77 15.41 -19.64
CA VAL A 4 -16.44 15.42 -19.03
C VAL A 4 -16.12 13.95 -18.84
N PHE A 5 -15.28 13.39 -19.71
CA PHE A 5 -14.68 12.10 -19.46
C PHE A 5 -13.87 12.34 -18.18
N GLU A 6 -14.35 11.82 -17.05
CA GLU A 6 -13.55 11.79 -15.82
C GLU A 6 -12.16 11.30 -16.20
N GLU A 7 -11.16 12.16 -15.99
CA GLU A 7 -9.77 11.81 -16.23
C GLU A 7 -9.49 10.56 -15.43
N ARG A 8 -9.18 9.47 -16.14
CA ARG A 8 -8.86 8.19 -15.52
C ARG A 8 -7.48 8.31 -14.91
N PRO A 9 -7.33 8.34 -13.57
CA PRO A 9 -6.02 8.55 -12.97
C PRO A 9 -5.12 7.37 -13.33
N PRO A 10 -3.98 7.58 -14.02
CA PRO A 10 -3.16 6.46 -14.50
C PRO A 10 -2.72 5.52 -13.37
N LEU A 11 -2.47 6.05 -12.17
CA LEU A 11 -2.11 5.25 -11.01
C LEU A 11 -3.18 4.24 -10.58
N LEU A 12 -4.47 4.49 -10.88
CA LEU A 12 -5.56 3.59 -10.53
C LEU A 12 -5.91 2.62 -11.67
N TRP A 13 -5.74 3.05 -12.92
CA TRP A 13 -6.21 2.30 -14.09
C TRP A 13 -5.14 1.45 -14.76
N GLU A 14 -3.90 1.93 -14.81
CA GLU A 14 -2.81 1.17 -15.42
C GLU A 14 -2.56 -0.18 -14.73
N PRO A 15 -2.70 -0.36 -13.40
CA PRO A 15 -2.56 -1.67 -12.77
C PRO A 15 -3.53 -2.76 -13.27
N ILE A 16 -4.67 -2.37 -13.84
CA ILE A 16 -5.68 -3.28 -14.41
C ILE A 16 -5.80 -3.18 -15.93
N SER A 17 -4.98 -2.35 -16.56
CA SER A 17 -4.91 -2.17 -18.02
C SER A 17 -4.34 -3.41 -18.71
N THR A 18 -4.81 -3.68 -19.93
CA THR A 18 -4.28 -4.74 -20.81
C THR A 18 -3.17 -4.27 -21.74
N GLU A 19 -2.77 -3.00 -21.64
CA GLU A 19 -1.65 -2.46 -22.40
C GLU A 19 -0.32 -3.16 -22.05
N PRO A 20 0.71 -3.09 -22.91
CA PRO A 20 2.04 -3.60 -22.58
C PRO A 20 2.59 -2.99 -21.28
N ILE A 21 3.34 -3.79 -20.51
CA ILE A 21 3.84 -3.38 -19.20
C ILE A 21 4.68 -2.10 -19.26
N GLU A 22 5.42 -1.89 -20.35
CA GLU A 22 6.24 -0.71 -20.59
C GLU A 22 5.39 0.56 -20.74
N VAL A 23 4.25 0.47 -21.44
CA VAL A 23 3.31 1.58 -21.63
C VAL A 23 2.66 1.93 -20.30
N ARG A 24 2.20 0.92 -19.56
CA ARG A 24 1.60 1.07 -18.23
C ARG A 24 2.57 1.76 -17.26
N LEU A 25 3.82 1.30 -17.21
CA LEU A 25 4.87 1.90 -16.38
C LEU A 25 5.18 3.35 -16.80
N ALA A 26 5.26 3.63 -18.10
CA ALA A 26 5.52 4.99 -18.60
C ALA A 26 4.41 5.96 -18.16
N ASN A 27 3.15 5.55 -18.29
CA ASN A 27 1.99 6.35 -17.88
C ASN A 27 1.96 6.57 -16.36
N MET A 28 2.22 5.53 -15.57
CA MET A 28 2.29 5.65 -14.10
C MET A 28 3.43 6.57 -13.66
N ARG A 29 4.62 6.45 -14.27
CA ARG A 29 5.76 7.34 -13.99
C ARG A 29 5.43 8.80 -14.33
N ALA A 30 4.76 9.05 -15.46
CA ALA A 30 4.33 10.38 -15.84
C ALA A 30 3.34 10.98 -14.82
N ALA A 31 2.38 10.17 -14.36
CA ALA A 31 1.41 10.59 -13.33
C ALA A 31 2.07 10.92 -11.98
N ILE A 32 3.02 10.09 -11.54
CA ILE A 32 3.79 10.34 -10.31
C ILE A 32 4.62 11.62 -10.46
N ALA A 33 5.25 11.82 -11.63
CA ALA A 33 6.01 13.04 -11.91
C ALA A 33 5.14 14.30 -11.94
N SER A 34 3.84 14.18 -12.28
CA SER A 34 2.87 15.27 -12.19
C SER A 34 2.28 15.46 -10.78
N GLY A 35 2.72 14.69 -9.79
CA GLY A 35 2.31 14.82 -8.39
C GLY A 35 1.16 13.92 -7.95
N ALA A 36 0.82 12.88 -8.72
CA ALA A 36 -0.17 11.90 -8.28
C ALA A 36 0.33 11.11 -7.05
N ASP A 37 -0.51 10.99 -6.02
CA ASP A 37 -0.16 10.29 -4.78
C ASP A 37 -0.40 8.77 -4.91
N PRO A 38 0.63 7.93 -4.71
CA PRO A 38 0.47 6.47 -4.78
C PRO A 38 -0.38 5.88 -3.64
N ASN A 39 -0.69 6.66 -2.61
CA ASN A 39 -1.59 6.29 -1.51
C ASN A 39 -2.99 6.89 -1.66
N GLU A 40 -3.25 7.64 -2.74
CA GLU A 40 -4.55 8.24 -2.98
C GLU A 40 -5.61 7.15 -3.13
N LEU A 41 -6.70 7.33 -2.39
CA LEU A 41 -7.81 6.41 -2.37
C LEU A 41 -8.76 6.73 -3.53
N ASP A 42 -9.14 5.72 -4.33
CA ASP A 42 -10.00 5.90 -5.50
C ASP A 42 -11.37 6.50 -5.13
N GLY A 43 -11.52 7.80 -5.39
CA GLY A 43 -12.78 8.53 -5.16
C GLY A 43 -13.87 8.26 -6.20
N THR A 44 -13.56 7.59 -7.31
CA THR A 44 -14.41 7.54 -8.50
C THR A 44 -15.45 6.41 -8.47
N ARG A 45 -15.19 5.31 -7.74
CA ARG A 45 -16.05 4.11 -7.77
C ARG A 45 -16.61 3.74 -6.41
N LYS A 46 -17.90 4.04 -6.18
CA LYS A 46 -18.67 3.36 -5.12
C LYS A 46 -19.24 2.05 -5.68
N PRO A 47 -19.11 0.90 -4.99
CA PRO A 47 -18.59 0.69 -3.63
C PRO A 47 -17.12 0.23 -3.56
N ARG A 48 -16.35 0.22 -4.66
CA ARG A 48 -14.98 -0.31 -4.71
C ARG A 48 -13.96 0.82 -4.66
N VAL A 49 -13.39 1.05 -3.49
CA VAL A 49 -12.49 2.16 -3.25
C VAL A 49 -11.12 1.58 -2.87
N GLY A 50 -10.27 1.36 -3.87
CA GLY A 50 -8.90 0.85 -3.69
C GLY A 50 -7.85 1.94 -3.89
N ARG A 51 -6.63 1.67 -3.46
CA ARG A 51 -5.43 2.43 -3.81
C ARG A 51 -4.74 1.80 -5.02
N PRO A 52 -3.83 2.54 -5.69
CA PRO A 52 -3.02 1.98 -6.77
C PRO A 52 -2.43 0.60 -6.47
N LEU A 53 -1.93 0.40 -5.25
CA LEU A 53 -1.34 -0.88 -4.84
C LEU A 53 -2.37 -2.00 -4.68
N ASP A 54 -3.60 -1.69 -4.21
CA ASP A 54 -4.70 -2.67 -4.17
C ASP A 54 -5.03 -3.17 -5.59
N TYR A 55 -5.06 -2.25 -6.56
CA TYR A 55 -5.33 -2.58 -7.96
C TYR A 55 -4.21 -3.39 -8.63
N ALA A 56 -2.96 -3.20 -8.21
CA ALA A 56 -1.82 -3.95 -8.75
C ALA A 56 -1.83 -5.44 -8.36
N ILE A 57 -2.43 -5.80 -7.23
CA ILE A 57 -2.46 -7.17 -6.71
C ILE A 57 -3.80 -7.89 -6.91
N THR A 58 -4.86 -7.16 -7.27
CA THR A 58 -6.22 -7.70 -7.30
C THR A 58 -6.55 -8.41 -8.62
N THR A 59 -7.22 -9.55 -8.51
CA THR A 59 -7.88 -10.24 -9.64
C THR A 59 -9.38 -9.88 -9.74
N LEU A 60 -9.92 -9.12 -8.77
CA LEU A 60 -11.37 -8.88 -8.61
C LEU A 60 -11.91 -7.74 -9.49
N ALA A 61 -11.04 -6.95 -10.13
CA ALA A 61 -11.40 -5.67 -10.74
C ALA A 61 -11.40 -5.66 -12.29
N CYS A 62 -11.69 -6.81 -12.93
CA CYS A 62 -11.59 -7.01 -14.39
C CYS A 62 -10.16 -7.20 -14.92
N ALA A 63 -9.16 -7.36 -14.04
CA ALA A 63 -7.82 -7.77 -14.43
C ALA A 63 -7.81 -9.28 -14.72
N TYR A 64 -7.40 -9.64 -15.94
CA TYR A 64 -7.14 -11.03 -16.29
C TYR A 64 -5.97 -11.55 -15.44
N HIS A 65 -5.99 -12.82 -15.07
CA HIS A 65 -4.88 -13.48 -14.37
C HIS A 65 -3.53 -13.20 -15.06
N GLU A 66 -3.53 -13.14 -16.39
CA GLU A 66 -2.37 -12.79 -17.21
C GLU A 66 -1.84 -11.38 -16.95
N THR A 67 -2.70 -10.38 -16.78
CA THR A 67 -2.29 -9.01 -16.44
C THR A 67 -1.60 -9.00 -15.08
N VAL A 68 -2.24 -9.61 -14.06
CA VAL A 68 -1.74 -9.60 -12.68
C VAL A 68 -0.37 -10.27 -12.57
N LYS A 69 -0.13 -11.38 -13.28
CA LYS A 69 1.19 -12.05 -13.31
C LYS A 69 2.34 -11.12 -13.73
N THR A 70 2.04 -10.13 -14.56
CA THR A 70 3.03 -9.17 -15.07
C THR A 70 3.18 -7.92 -14.21
N ASN A 71 2.40 -7.76 -13.13
CA ASN A 71 2.33 -6.52 -12.35
C ASN A 71 3.48 -6.32 -11.35
N LEU A 72 4.44 -7.24 -11.24
CA LEU A 72 5.53 -7.09 -10.27
C LEU A 72 6.29 -5.76 -10.42
N PRO A 73 6.68 -5.31 -11.64
CA PRO A 73 7.32 -4.00 -11.81
C PRO A 73 6.45 -2.81 -11.41
N ILE A 74 5.11 -2.95 -11.49
CA ILE A 74 4.18 -1.92 -11.02
C ILE A 74 4.14 -1.88 -9.50
N VAL A 75 4.12 -3.04 -8.84
CA VAL A 75 4.22 -3.14 -7.37
C VAL A 75 5.51 -2.48 -6.90
N GLU A 76 6.64 -2.80 -7.53
CA GLU A 76 7.94 -2.20 -7.21
C GLU A 76 7.95 -0.68 -7.41
N LEU A 77 7.45 -0.19 -8.55
CA LEU A 77 7.33 1.25 -8.82
C LEU A 77 6.52 1.96 -7.73
N LEU A 78 5.34 1.44 -7.39
CA LEU A 78 4.46 2.04 -6.38
C LEU A 78 5.17 2.10 -5.02
N LEU A 79 5.79 1.01 -4.58
CA LEU A 79 6.54 0.94 -3.34
C LEU A 79 7.74 1.91 -3.32
N GLU A 80 8.50 2.00 -4.41
CA GLU A 80 9.61 2.94 -4.55
C GLU A 80 9.17 4.40 -4.46
N THR A 81 7.95 4.69 -4.91
CA THR A 81 7.35 6.03 -4.89
C THR A 81 6.61 6.36 -3.60
N GLY A 82 6.64 5.46 -2.61
CA GLY A 82 6.09 5.71 -1.28
C GLY A 82 4.69 5.14 -1.03
N ALA A 83 4.22 4.19 -1.85
CA ALA A 83 3.02 3.44 -1.51
C ALA A 83 3.21 2.68 -0.18
N ASP A 84 2.30 2.86 0.77
CA ASP A 84 2.31 2.16 2.04
C ASP A 84 1.45 0.87 1.93
N PRO A 85 2.08 -0.32 1.93
CA PRO A 85 1.39 -1.59 1.77
C PRO A 85 0.57 -2.01 3.01
N ARG A 86 0.65 -1.25 4.11
CA ARG A 86 -0.10 -1.47 5.35
C ARG A 86 -1.46 -0.78 5.32
N LEU A 87 -1.69 0.16 4.40
CA LEU A 87 -2.95 0.90 4.33
C LEU A 87 -4.08 0.00 3.80
N PRO A 88 -5.22 -0.10 4.51
CA PRO A 88 -6.35 -0.92 4.07
C PRO A 88 -7.09 -0.25 2.90
N GLY A 89 -7.33 -1.01 1.84
CA GLY A 89 -8.29 -0.66 0.81
C GLY A 89 -9.74 -0.91 1.27
N ARG A 90 -10.71 -0.43 0.50
CA ARG A 90 -12.13 -0.77 0.61
C ARG A 90 -12.61 -1.42 -0.68
N ILE A 91 -11.96 -2.52 -1.07
CA ILE A 91 -12.49 -3.39 -2.11
C ILE A 91 -13.57 -4.26 -1.45
N PRO A 92 -14.79 -4.38 -2.03
CA PRO A 92 -15.86 -5.14 -1.41
C PRO A 92 -15.37 -6.57 -1.20
N ILE A 93 -15.53 -7.07 0.03
CA ILE A 93 -15.17 -8.41 0.55
C ILE A 93 -13.89 -8.41 1.42
N GLN A 94 -13.03 -7.39 1.36
CA GLN A 94 -11.76 -7.39 2.10
C GLN A 94 -11.34 -5.97 2.55
N ASP A 95 -11.74 -5.57 3.76
CA ASP A 95 -11.18 -4.41 4.48
C ASP A 95 -9.79 -4.76 5.05
N VAL A 96 -8.88 -5.22 4.19
CA VAL A 96 -7.51 -5.56 4.55
C VAL A 96 -6.53 -4.80 3.67
N SER A 97 -5.31 -4.63 4.18
CA SER A 97 -4.23 -4.03 3.40
C SER A 97 -3.74 -4.96 2.29
N PRO A 98 -3.11 -4.42 1.23
CA PRO A 98 -2.49 -5.23 0.18
C PRO A 98 -1.57 -6.32 0.73
N LEU A 99 -0.72 -5.98 1.70
CA LEU A 99 0.19 -6.93 2.34
C LEU A 99 -0.55 -8.09 3.00
N GLU A 100 -1.58 -7.77 3.78
CA GLU A 100 -2.37 -8.75 4.52
C GLU A 100 -3.23 -9.62 3.59
N GLY A 101 -3.78 -9.03 2.53
CA GLY A 101 -4.52 -9.75 1.50
C GLY A 101 -3.66 -10.82 0.82
N VAL A 102 -2.45 -10.45 0.39
CA VAL A 102 -1.52 -11.40 -0.24
C VAL A 102 -1.04 -12.46 0.76
N ARG A 103 -0.75 -12.10 2.02
CA ARG A 103 -0.38 -13.07 3.07
C ARG A 103 -1.47 -14.14 3.22
N ARG A 104 -2.73 -13.72 3.37
CA ARG A 104 -3.87 -14.64 3.51
C ARG A 104 -4.06 -15.52 2.29
N TRP A 105 -3.84 -14.99 1.09
CA TRP A 105 -3.90 -15.77 -0.14
C TRP A 105 -2.84 -16.88 -0.15
N LEU A 106 -1.59 -16.56 0.19
CA LEU A 106 -0.49 -17.53 0.27
C LEU A 106 -0.76 -18.61 1.33
N GLU A 107 -1.26 -18.23 2.51
CA GLU A 107 -1.63 -19.18 3.56
C GLU A 107 -2.76 -20.11 3.14
N ALA A 108 -3.81 -19.56 2.52
CA ALA A 108 -4.89 -20.36 1.97
C ALA A 108 -4.38 -21.29 0.86
N PHE A 109 -3.41 -20.83 0.06
CA PHE A 109 -2.80 -21.63 -1.00
C PHE A 109 -2.14 -22.88 -0.43
N ASP A 110 -1.31 -22.71 0.60
CA ASP A 110 -0.59 -23.81 1.25
C ASP A 110 -1.53 -24.76 2.02
N ILE A 111 -2.59 -24.24 2.67
CA ILE A 111 -3.56 -25.06 3.41
C ILE A 111 -4.44 -25.90 2.47
N ARG A 112 -4.87 -25.35 1.34
CA ARG A 112 -5.84 -26.00 0.44
C ARG A 112 -5.21 -27.01 -0.53
N GLY A 113 -3.88 -27.13 -0.57
CA GLY A 113 -3.14 -28.28 -1.09
C GLY A 113 -3.69 -28.92 -2.38
N GLY A 114 -3.75 -28.17 -3.48
CA GLY A 114 -4.02 -28.72 -4.82
C GLY A 114 -5.44 -28.55 -5.39
N ASN A 115 -6.39 -28.00 -4.62
CA ASN A 115 -7.75 -27.69 -5.11
C ASN A 115 -7.89 -26.32 -5.83
N TRP A 116 -6.78 -25.75 -6.31
CA TRP A 116 -6.75 -24.46 -6.99
C TRP A 116 -6.87 -24.63 -8.50
N ALA A 117 -7.49 -23.66 -9.18
CA ALA A 117 -7.46 -23.64 -10.64
C ALA A 117 -6.02 -23.46 -11.14
N SER A 118 -5.76 -23.92 -12.37
CA SER A 118 -4.43 -23.80 -12.97
C SER A 118 -3.99 -22.33 -13.12
N GLU A 119 -4.94 -21.42 -13.41
CA GLU A 119 -4.64 -19.99 -13.51
C GLU A 119 -4.27 -19.36 -12.17
N GLU A 120 -4.89 -19.81 -11.07
CA GLU A 120 -4.60 -19.33 -9.72
C GLU A 120 -3.25 -19.86 -9.23
N THR A 121 -2.92 -21.12 -9.56
CA THR A 121 -1.61 -21.71 -9.23
C THR A 121 -0.47 -20.94 -9.91
N ALA A 122 -0.69 -20.48 -11.14
CA ALA A 122 0.28 -19.69 -11.88
C ALA A 122 0.52 -18.28 -11.29
N LEU A 123 -0.34 -17.79 -10.38
CA LEU A 123 -0.13 -16.52 -9.68
C LEU A 123 0.80 -16.65 -8.47
N LYS A 124 1.06 -17.86 -7.97
CA LYS A 124 1.86 -18.05 -6.76
C LYS A 124 3.23 -17.35 -6.81
N PRO A 125 4.05 -17.48 -7.87
CA PRO A 125 5.37 -16.82 -7.91
C PRO A 125 5.28 -15.29 -7.89
N PHE A 126 4.22 -14.73 -8.51
CA PHE A 126 3.94 -13.30 -8.45
C PHE A 126 3.62 -12.87 -7.01
N TYR A 127 2.68 -13.56 -6.35
CA TYR A 127 2.27 -13.21 -4.99
C TYR A 127 3.40 -13.37 -3.96
N GLU A 128 4.24 -14.39 -4.08
CA GLU A 128 5.42 -14.55 -3.23
C GLU A 128 6.39 -13.37 -3.38
N SER A 129 6.65 -12.96 -4.62
CA SER A 129 7.56 -11.84 -4.93
C SER A 129 6.99 -10.50 -4.46
N ALA A 130 5.71 -10.25 -4.75
CA ALA A 130 5.00 -9.05 -4.30
C ALA A 130 4.94 -8.97 -2.77
N TYR A 131 4.65 -10.08 -2.09
CA TYR A 131 4.65 -10.16 -0.63
C TYR A 131 6.01 -9.80 -0.04
N LYS A 132 7.10 -10.36 -0.59
CA LYS A 132 8.46 -10.06 -0.12
C LYS A 132 8.81 -8.58 -0.29
N ALA A 133 8.46 -7.98 -1.42
CA ALA A 133 8.69 -6.55 -1.67
C ALA A 133 7.89 -5.66 -0.71
N MET A 134 6.58 -5.91 -0.58
CA MET A 134 5.70 -5.16 0.32
C MET A 134 6.12 -5.33 1.78
N LYS A 135 6.45 -6.54 2.23
CA LYS A 135 6.88 -6.79 3.61
C LYS A 135 8.14 -6.03 3.96
N LYS A 136 9.13 -5.98 3.05
CA LYS A 136 10.36 -5.21 3.25
C LYS A 136 10.08 -3.72 3.50
N VAL A 137 9.13 -3.15 2.75
CA VAL A 137 8.72 -1.74 2.92
C VAL A 137 7.94 -1.55 4.22
N ALA A 138 7.00 -2.44 4.52
CA ALA A 138 6.24 -2.40 5.77
C ALA A 138 7.16 -2.47 7.01
N ASP A 139 8.11 -3.42 7.04
CA ASP A 139 9.06 -3.58 8.14
C ASP A 139 9.92 -2.31 8.33
N LYS A 140 10.27 -1.62 7.23
CA LYS A 140 11.00 -0.35 7.29
C LYS A 140 10.14 0.76 7.90
N LEU A 141 8.88 0.87 7.46
CA LEU A 141 7.94 1.87 7.99
C LEU A 141 7.65 1.61 9.48
N ASP A 142 7.45 0.35 9.87
CA ASP A 142 7.23 -0.02 11.27
C ASP A 142 8.43 0.35 12.15
N ALA A 143 9.65 0.17 11.65
CA ALA A 143 10.88 0.57 12.34
C ALA A 143 11.00 2.10 12.47
N GLN A 144 10.59 2.85 11.44
CA GLN A 144 10.55 4.32 11.47
C GLN A 144 9.54 4.80 12.50
N ASP A 145 8.31 4.28 12.47
CA ASP A 145 7.27 4.62 13.44
C ASP A 145 7.70 4.28 14.88
N ALA A 146 8.42 3.18 15.09
CA ALA A 146 8.94 2.80 16.40
C ALA A 146 10.03 3.77 16.89
N ALA A 147 10.92 4.22 16.01
CA ALA A 147 11.95 5.20 16.33
C ALA A 147 11.35 6.58 16.66
N GLU A 148 10.35 7.02 15.89
CA GLU A 148 9.63 8.27 16.13
C GLU A 148 8.94 8.25 17.50
N ARG A 149 8.19 7.19 17.83
CA ARG A 149 7.55 7.05 19.15
C ARG A 149 8.55 7.04 20.31
N ALA A 150 9.75 6.46 20.11
CA ALA A 150 10.79 6.47 21.13
C ALA A 150 11.35 7.87 21.37
N ASN A 151 11.53 8.66 20.31
CA ASN A 151 12.02 10.04 20.39
C ASN A 151 10.99 10.98 21.04
N ASP A 152 9.70 10.81 20.73
CA ASP A 152 8.62 11.58 21.36
C ASP A 152 8.60 11.35 22.87
N TYR A 153 8.71 10.09 23.31
CA TYR A 153 8.75 9.73 24.72
C TYR A 153 9.97 10.32 25.45
N THR A 154 11.15 10.35 24.82
CA THR A 154 12.33 11.01 25.41
C THR A 154 12.14 12.53 25.52
N THR A 155 11.53 13.16 24.52
CA THR A 155 11.29 14.61 24.50
C THR A 155 10.26 15.03 25.55
N GLU A 156 9.17 14.26 25.72
CA GLU A 156 8.19 14.49 26.78
C GLU A 156 8.81 14.35 28.16
N LYS A 157 9.60 13.30 28.39
CA LYS A 157 10.27 13.07 29.68
C LYS A 157 11.31 14.13 30.02
N GLU A 158 12.06 14.64 29.03
CA GLU A 158 12.97 15.77 29.21
C GLU A 158 12.23 17.07 29.53
N ASN A 159 11.09 17.32 28.89
CA ASN A 159 10.24 18.47 29.19
C ASN A 159 9.59 18.37 30.58
N GLU A 160 9.16 17.18 31.02
CA GLU A 160 8.67 16.94 32.38
C GLU A 160 9.76 17.14 33.45
N LEU A 161 11.01 16.72 33.18
CA LEU A 161 12.15 16.96 34.08
C LEU A 161 12.53 18.46 34.15
N ASN A 162 12.44 19.18 33.04
CA ASN A 162 12.74 20.63 33.00
C ASN A 162 11.64 21.46 33.68
N THR A 163 10.36 21.05 33.55
CA THR A 163 9.23 21.72 34.22
C THR A 163 9.07 21.30 35.69
N GLY A 164 9.41 20.07 36.05
CA GLY A 164 9.46 19.57 37.43
C GLY A 164 10.55 20.21 38.29
N SER A 165 11.60 20.75 37.67
CA SER A 165 12.61 21.56 38.36
C SER A 165 12.12 22.97 38.75
N SER A 166 10.95 23.40 38.25
CA SER A 166 10.37 24.71 38.57
C SER A 166 9.54 24.72 39.86
N TRP A 167 9.04 23.58 40.35
CA TRP A 167 8.22 23.53 41.56
C TRP A 167 9.05 23.59 42.86
N PHE A 168 10.31 23.15 42.83
CA PHE A 168 11.19 23.23 44.01
C PHE A 168 11.82 24.62 44.23
N SER A 169 11.78 25.53 43.24
CA SER A 169 12.26 26.91 43.42
C SER A 169 11.31 27.81 44.22
N TRP A 170 10.08 27.36 44.53
CA TRP A 170 9.14 28.12 45.36
C TRP A 170 9.19 27.78 46.86
N LEU A 171 10.02 26.83 47.29
CA LEU A 171 10.06 26.34 48.67
C LEU A 171 11.27 26.82 49.51
N THR A 172 12.12 27.71 48.98
CA THR A 172 13.31 28.23 49.71
C THR A 172 13.17 29.67 50.19
N PHE A 173 11.97 30.24 50.21
CA PHE A 173 11.72 31.53 50.84
C PHE A 173 10.60 31.39 51.88
N TRP A 174 10.90 30.87 53.07
CA TRP A 174 10.19 31.15 54.33
C TRP A 174 11.10 30.80 55.52
#